data_AF-A0A949IT34-F1
#
_entry.id   AF-A0A949IT34-F1
#
_cell.length_a   1.000
_cell.length_b   1.000
_cell.length_c   1.000
_cell.angle_alpha   90.00
_cell.angle_beta   90.00
_cell.angle_gamma   90.00
#
_symmetry.space_group_name_H-M   'P 1'
#
loop_
_entity.id
_entity.type
_entity.pdbx_description
1 polymer ?
#
loop_
_entity_poly.entity_id
_entity_poly.type
_entity_poly.pdbx_seq_one_letter_code
_entity_poly.pdbx_strand_id
1 'polypeptide(L)'
;MAKTGRAYTGEVRTWISADDLVKFKEVARARGIKDTELAREMILAGLDALDAEQRDRLESVYAQQLKASTDEITNVIKAGVNRICALLAKVAVAALASNKFLARLEDTEDLMNECKGAAAKTIHADLTEGELRVAEGMRKKVGGA
;
A
#
# COMPACT_ATOMS: atom_id res chain seq x y z
N MET A 1 -4.83 16.25 28.40
CA MET A 1 -5.09 17.67 28.77
C MET A 1 -3.76 18.35 28.99
N ALA A 2 -3.33 19.21 28.06
CA ALA A 2 -2.10 19.98 28.23
C ALA A 2 -2.27 20.91 29.44
N LYS A 3 -1.37 20.83 30.42
CA LYS A 3 -1.31 21.78 31.53
C LYS A 3 -1.07 23.16 30.92
N THR A 4 -2.07 24.03 30.96
CA THR A 4 -1.92 25.45 30.65
C THR A 4 -0.97 26.05 31.69
N GLY A 5 0.32 26.06 31.38
CA GLY A 5 1.33 26.74 32.18
C GLY A 5 0.97 28.21 32.35
N ARG A 6 1.35 28.80 33.49
CA ARG A 6 1.18 30.24 33.75
C ARG A 6 1.70 31.02 32.55
N ALA A 7 0.92 31.99 32.05
CA ALA A 7 1.40 32.93 31.06
C ALA A 7 2.54 33.74 31.68
N TYR A 8 3.76 33.54 31.20
CA TYR A 8 4.91 34.33 31.59
C TYR A 8 4.98 35.55 30.68
N THR A 9 4.99 36.74 31.27
CA THR A 9 5.29 37.97 30.54
C THR A 9 6.78 37.97 30.21
N GLY A 10 7.10 37.72 28.94
CA GLY A 10 8.45 37.84 28.41
C GLY A 10 8.56 39.05 27.49
N GLU A 11 9.67 39.78 27.59
CA GLU A 11 10.02 40.80 26.61
C GLU A 11 10.97 40.18 25.58
N VAL A 12 10.59 40.27 24.30
CA VAL A 12 11.44 39.85 23.19
C VAL A 12 11.83 41.10 22.41
N ARG A 13 13.13 41.41 22.38
CA ARG A 13 13.69 42.47 21.54
C ARG A 13 14.52 41.85 20.43
N THR A 14 14.29 42.32 19.22
CA THR A 14 15.05 41.89 18.05
C THR A 14 15.33 43.10 17.15
N TRP A 15 16.37 42.97 16.34
CA TRP A 15 16.71 43.93 15.30
C TRP A 15 16.14 43.43 13.98
N ILE A 16 15.45 44.32 13.27
CA ILE A 16 14.97 44.07 11.91
C ILE A 16 15.47 45.19 11.00
N SER A 17 15.58 44.89 9.71
CA SER A 17 15.99 45.89 8.72
C SER A 17 15.02 47.07 8.73
N ALA A 18 15.52 48.26 8.41
CA ALA A 18 14.68 49.45 8.39
C ALA A 18 13.52 49.30 7.39
N ASP A 19 13.79 48.73 6.22
CA ASP A 19 12.80 48.51 5.17
C ASP A 19 11.70 47.54 5.59
N ASP A 20 12.06 46.46 6.28
CA ASP A 20 11.07 45.48 6.76
C ASP A 20 10.25 46.03 7.93
N LEU A 21 10.84 46.86 8.79
CA LEU A 21 10.11 47.56 9.85
C LEU A 21 9.07 48.52 9.26
N VAL A 22 9.40 49.22 8.16
CA VAL A 22 8.44 50.09 7.46
C VAL A 22 7.28 49.28 6.92
N LYS A 23 7.55 48.20 6.17
CA LYS A 23 6.50 47.31 5.64
C LYS A 23 5.63 46.74 6.75
N PHE A 24 6.25 46.30 7.85
CA PHE A 24 5.53 45.78 9.00
C PHE A 24 4.56 46.80 9.60
N LYS A 25 5.01 48.05 9.78
CA LYS A 25 4.17 49.14 10.29
C LYS A 25 3.06 49.52 9.32
N GLU A 26 3.32 49.48 8.01
CA GLU A 26 2.29 49.71 6.99
C GLU A 26 1.20 48.64 7.06
N VAL A 27 1.56 47.38 7.21
CA VAL A 27 0.60 46.28 7.40
C VAL A 27 -0.20 46.46 8.69
N ALA A 28 0.44 46.84 9.79
CA ALA A 28 -0.25 47.10 11.06
C ALA A 28 -1.27 48.24 10.92
N ARG A 29 -0.87 49.34 10.28
CA ARG A 29 -1.74 50.49 10.00
C ARG A 29 -2.90 50.14 9.08
N ALA A 30 -2.63 49.41 7.99
CA ALA A 30 -3.67 49.00 7.05
C ALA A 30 -4.72 48.10 7.70
N ARG A 31 -4.32 47.29 8.70
CA ARG A 31 -5.20 46.43 9.48
C ARG A 31 -5.83 47.12 10.69
N GLY A 32 -5.40 48.34 11.03
CA GLY A 32 -5.92 49.08 12.19
C GLY A 32 -5.55 48.48 13.55
N ILE A 33 -4.45 47.71 13.63
CA ILE A 33 -3.99 47.03 14.85
C ILE A 33 -2.64 47.58 15.31
N LYS A 34 -2.27 47.32 16.57
CA LYS A 34 -0.97 47.77 17.11
C LYS A 34 0.18 46.93 16.57
N ASP A 35 1.35 47.53 16.43
CA ASP A 35 2.60 46.85 16.05
C ASP A 35 2.86 45.60 16.89
N THR A 36 2.62 45.67 18.20
CA THR A 36 2.80 44.53 19.13
C THR A 36 1.76 43.42 18.93
N GLU A 37 0.54 43.76 18.54
CA GLU A 37 -0.52 42.79 18.26
C GLU A 37 -0.23 42.06 16.94
N LEU A 38 0.16 42.80 15.90
CA LEU A 38 0.61 42.20 14.65
C LEU A 38 1.83 41.30 14.87
N ALA A 39 2.80 41.72 15.68
CA ALA A 39 3.99 40.91 15.97
C ALA A 39 3.60 39.61 16.66
N ARG A 40 2.69 39.65 17.64
CA ARG A 40 2.16 38.47 18.31
C ARG A 40 1.44 37.54 17.33
N GLU A 41 0.58 38.07 16.47
CA GLU A 41 -0.13 37.28 15.46
C GLU A 41 0.84 36.58 14.50
N MET A 42 1.83 37.31 13.98
CA MET A 42 2.82 36.75 13.05
C MET A 42 3.68 35.67 13.72
N ILE A 43 4.07 35.87 14.98
CA ILE A 43 4.83 34.87 15.74
C ILE A 43 3.99 33.61 15.95
N LEU A 44 2.73 33.74 16.37
CA LEU A 44 1.84 32.60 16.57
C LEU A 44 1.58 31.86 15.25
N ALA A 45 1.28 32.59 14.18
CA ALA A 45 1.09 32.00 12.86
C ALA A 45 2.35 31.26 12.36
N GLY A 46 3.54 31.81 12.62
CA GLY A 46 4.80 31.16 12.29
C GLY A 46 5.04 29.89 13.10
N LEU A 47 4.71 29.89 14.39
CA LEU A 47 4.79 28.69 15.24
C LEU A 47 3.79 27.62 14.80
N ASP A 48 2.55 28.00 14.50
CA ASP A 48 1.52 27.08 14.02
C ASP A 48 1.92 26.46 12.66
N ALA A 49 2.52 27.25 11.77
CA ALA A 49 3.02 26.76 10.49
C ALA A 49 4.17 25.76 10.65
N LEU A 50 5.10 26.01 11.58
CA LEU A 50 6.19 25.08 11.89
C LEU A 50 5.67 23.77 12.50
N ASP A 51 4.69 23.86 13.40
CA ASP A 51 4.05 22.68 13.98
C ASP A 51 3.31 21.85 12.92
N ALA A 52 2.62 22.52 11.98
CA ALA A 52 1.97 21.86 10.85
C ALA A 52 3.01 21.17 9.94
N GLU A 53 4.10 21.83 9.59
CA GLU A 53 5.15 21.24 8.76
C GLU A 53 5.79 20.01 9.42
N GLN A 54 6.01 20.05 10.75
CA GLN A 54 6.51 18.89 11.49
C GLN A 54 5.52 17.73 11.48
N ARG A 55 4.22 18.01 11.64
CA ARG A 55 3.16 16.99 11.56
C ARG A 55 3.09 16.38 10.18
N ASP A 56 3.08 17.19 9.12
CA ASP A 56 3.01 16.72 7.74
C ASP A 56 4.20 15.82 7.39
N ARG A 57 5.41 16.16 7.86
CA ARG A 57 6.59 15.31 7.70
C ARG A 57 6.43 13.98 8.40
N LEU A 58 5.93 13.97 9.64
CA LEU A 58 5.68 12.73 10.38
C LEU A 58 4.59 11.88 9.71
N GLU A 59 3.48 12.49 9.31
CA GLU A 59 2.39 11.82 8.61
C GLU A 59 2.84 11.23 7.26
N SER A 60 3.68 11.94 6.51
CA SER A 60 4.28 11.43 5.27
C SER A 60 5.13 10.18 5.53
N VAL A 61 5.92 10.15 6.59
CA VAL A 61 6.74 8.97 6.94
C VAL A 61 5.84 7.80 7.34
N TYR A 62 4.81 8.03 8.16
CA TYR A 62 3.85 6.99 8.54
C TYR A 62 3.07 6.46 7.34
N ALA A 63 2.62 7.33 6.43
CA ALA A 63 1.89 6.96 5.22
C ALA A 63 2.75 6.08 4.29
N GLN A 64 4.04 6.41 4.13
CA GLN A 64 4.97 5.59 3.36
C GLN A 64 5.17 4.20 3.97
N GLN A 65 5.31 4.11 5.29
CA GLN A 65 5.46 2.83 5.99
C GLN A 65 4.19 1.98 5.93
N LEU A 66 3.01 2.59 6.11
CA LEU A 66 1.71 1.93 5.97
C LEU A 66 1.52 1.37 4.56
N LYS A 67 1.89 2.14 3.53
CA LYS A 67 1.84 1.68 2.14
C LYS A 67 2.76 0.49 1.90
N ALA A 68 4.02 0.59 2.34
CA ALA A 68 4.98 -0.51 2.22
C ALA A 68 4.50 -1.80 2.90
N SER A 69 3.97 -1.70 4.12
CA SER A 69 3.41 -2.85 4.84
C SER A 69 2.18 -3.43 4.14
N THR A 70 1.29 -2.58 3.62
CA THR A 70 0.10 -3.02 2.87
C THR A 70 0.48 -3.75 1.58
N ASP A 71 1.48 -3.24 0.86
CA ASP A 71 1.99 -3.87 -0.36
C ASP A 71 2.62 -5.25 -0.07
N GLU A 72 3.39 -5.37 1.02
CA GLU A 72 3.97 -6.64 1.47
C GLU A 72 2.87 -7.67 1.80
N ILE A 73 1.89 -7.29 2.63
CA ILE A 73 0.75 -8.15 2.98
C ILE A 73 0.00 -8.60 1.72
N THR A 74 -0.29 -7.66 0.81
CA THR A 74 -1.01 -7.94 -0.43
C THR A 74 -0.25 -8.94 -1.30
N ASN A 75 1.07 -8.80 -1.40
CA ASN A 75 1.91 -9.71 -2.18
C ASN A 75 1.96 -11.11 -1.57
N VAL A 76 2.06 -11.21 -0.24
CA VAL A 76 2.01 -12.51 0.47
C VAL A 76 0.67 -13.19 0.28
N ILE A 77 -0.44 -12.45 0.39
CA ILE A 77 -1.79 -12.99 0.16
C ILE A 77 -1.91 -13.50 -1.28
N LYS A 78 -1.52 -12.70 -2.29
CA LYS A 78 -1.56 -13.13 -3.70
C LYS A 78 -0.73 -14.39 -3.94
N ALA A 79 0.46 -14.48 -3.35
CA ALA A 79 1.30 -15.67 -3.46
C ALA A 79 0.64 -16.89 -2.81
N GLY A 80 0.02 -16.72 -1.63
CA GLY A 80 -0.74 -17.77 -0.94
C GLY A 80 -1.94 -18.27 -1.75
N VAL A 81 -2.75 -17.34 -2.28
CA VAL A 81 -3.91 -17.66 -3.12
C VAL A 81 -3.48 -18.42 -4.37
N ASN A 82 -2.45 -17.95 -5.08
CA ASN A 82 -1.93 -18.65 -6.26
C ASN A 82 -1.47 -20.08 -5.94
N ARG A 83 -0.84 -20.30 -4.78
CA ARG A 83 -0.43 -21.64 -4.35
C ARG A 83 -1.63 -22.55 -4.04
N ILE A 84 -2.68 -22.01 -3.42
CA ILE A 84 -3.91 -22.77 -3.13
C ILE A 84 -4.62 -23.13 -4.43
N CYS A 85 -4.82 -22.16 -5.33
CA CYS A 85 -5.40 -22.41 -6.65
C CYS A 85 -4.61 -23.47 -7.44
N ALA A 86 -3.27 -23.40 -7.39
CA ALA A 86 -2.39 -24.40 -8.00
C ALA A 86 -2.58 -25.81 -7.43
N LEU A 87 -2.74 -25.94 -6.10
CA LEU A 87 -3.00 -27.24 -5.46
C LEU A 87 -4.39 -27.77 -5.81
N LEU A 88 -5.42 -26.92 -5.76
CA LEU A 88 -6.79 -27.29 -6.12
C LEU A 88 -6.88 -27.73 -7.58
N ALA A 89 -6.23 -27.02 -8.50
CA ALA A 89 -6.16 -27.42 -9.90
C ALA A 89 -5.48 -28.80 -10.06
N LYS A 90 -4.37 -29.06 -9.35
CA LYS A 90 -3.68 -30.36 -9.39
C LYS A 90 -4.59 -31.49 -8.89
N VAL A 91 -5.33 -31.26 -7.82
CA VAL A 91 -6.30 -32.24 -7.28
C VAL A 91 -7.46 -32.46 -8.24
N ALA A 92 -8.00 -31.39 -8.83
CA ALA A 92 -9.07 -31.48 -9.82
C ALA A 92 -8.64 -32.26 -11.07
N VAL A 93 -7.44 -32.00 -11.60
CA VAL A 93 -6.85 -32.77 -12.70
C VAL A 93 -6.73 -34.25 -12.31
N ALA A 94 -6.19 -34.55 -11.12
CA ALA A 94 -6.01 -35.93 -10.66
C ALA A 94 -7.34 -36.66 -10.47
N ALA A 95 -8.34 -36.01 -9.87
CA ALA A 95 -9.67 -36.58 -9.65
C ALA A 95 -10.40 -36.82 -10.98
N LEU A 96 -10.34 -35.87 -11.91
CA LEU A 96 -10.94 -36.01 -13.24
C LEU A 96 -10.24 -37.10 -14.06
N ALA A 97 -8.91 -37.17 -13.99
CA ALA A 97 -8.13 -38.23 -14.62
C ALA A 97 -8.48 -39.60 -14.04
N SER A 98 -8.61 -39.71 -12.71
CA SER A 98 -9.06 -40.95 -12.06
C SER A 98 -10.48 -41.34 -12.44
N ASN A 99 -11.42 -40.39 -12.51
CA ASN A 99 -12.79 -40.67 -12.97
C ASN A 99 -12.81 -41.12 -14.44
N LYS A 100 -12.03 -40.48 -15.32
CA LYS A 100 -11.91 -40.89 -16.72
C LYS A 100 -11.17 -42.22 -16.87
N PHE A 101 -10.19 -42.51 -16.03
CA PHE A 101 -9.48 -43.78 -15.99
C PHE A 101 -10.40 -44.89 -15.48
N LEU A 102 -11.18 -44.67 -14.42
CA LEU A 102 -12.22 -45.62 -13.95
C LEU A 102 -13.29 -45.85 -15.01
N ALA A 103 -13.68 -44.80 -15.75
CA ALA A 103 -14.58 -44.94 -16.90
C ALA A 103 -13.94 -45.67 -18.10
N ARG A 104 -12.60 -45.78 -18.13
CA ARG A 104 -11.83 -46.47 -19.18
C ARG A 104 -11.14 -47.74 -18.72
N LEU A 105 -11.28 -48.14 -17.45
CA LEU A 105 -10.59 -49.26 -16.80
C LEU A 105 -11.11 -50.64 -17.28
N GLU A 106 -11.64 -50.67 -18.50
CA GLU A 106 -11.50 -51.84 -19.37
C GLU A 106 -10.08 -51.93 -19.98
N ASP A 107 -9.19 -50.91 -19.90
CA ASP A 107 -7.79 -51.08 -20.31
C ASP A 107 -6.72 -50.12 -19.67
N THR A 108 -5.59 -50.75 -19.34
CA THR A 108 -4.17 -50.39 -18.98
C THR A 108 -3.64 -48.96 -18.65
N GLU A 109 -2.47 -48.94 -17.99
CA GLU A 109 -1.75 -47.79 -17.36
C GLU A 109 -1.37 -46.63 -18.30
N ASP A 110 -1.10 -46.90 -19.59
CA ASP A 110 -0.81 -45.87 -20.60
C ASP A 110 -2.01 -44.93 -20.82
N LEU A 111 -3.24 -45.46 -20.73
CA LEU A 111 -4.47 -44.66 -20.79
C LEU A 111 -4.60 -43.71 -19.60
N MET A 112 -4.00 -44.02 -18.44
CA MET A 112 -4.01 -43.11 -17.29
C MET A 112 -3.19 -41.85 -17.59
N ASN A 113 -2.05 -41.99 -18.25
CA ASN A 113 -1.20 -40.87 -18.62
C ASN A 113 -1.83 -40.00 -19.72
N GLU A 114 -2.49 -40.61 -20.70
CA GLU A 114 -3.29 -39.88 -21.69
C GLU A 114 -4.48 -39.14 -21.07
N CYS A 115 -5.19 -39.77 -20.13
CA CYS A 115 -6.32 -39.15 -19.43
C CYS A 115 -5.87 -37.94 -18.59
N LYS A 116 -4.69 -37.99 -17.95
CA LYS A 116 -4.09 -36.83 -17.27
C LYS A 116 -3.82 -35.69 -18.26
N GLY A 117 -3.25 -35.98 -19.43
CA GLY A 117 -3.01 -35.00 -20.48
C GLY A 117 -4.28 -34.36 -21.03
N ALA A 118 -5.33 -35.16 -21.25
CA ALA A 118 -6.63 -34.68 -21.72
C ALA A 118 -7.38 -33.86 -20.65
N ALA A 119 -7.36 -34.30 -19.38
CA ALA A 119 -7.94 -33.56 -18.27
C ALA A 119 -7.26 -32.20 -18.07
N ALA A 120 -5.94 -32.13 -18.19
CA ALA A 120 -5.19 -30.87 -18.14
C ALA A 120 -5.61 -29.91 -19.28
N LYS A 121 -5.87 -30.42 -20.49
CA LYS A 121 -6.35 -29.60 -21.62
C LYS A 121 -7.77 -29.08 -21.42
N THR A 122 -8.68 -29.90 -20.87
CA THR A 122 -10.06 -29.47 -20.58
C THR A 122 -10.08 -28.40 -19.48
N ILE A 123 -9.31 -28.59 -18.41
CA ILE A 123 -9.17 -27.59 -17.35
C ILE A 123 -8.60 -26.28 -17.91
N HIS A 124 -7.63 -26.33 -18.83
CA HIS A 124 -7.13 -25.14 -19.52
C HIS A 124 -8.17 -24.34 -20.30
N ALA A 125 -9.25 -24.96 -20.78
CA ALA A 125 -10.30 -24.29 -21.56
C ALA A 125 -11.32 -23.53 -20.68
N ASP A 126 -11.50 -23.97 -19.43
CA ASP A 126 -12.47 -23.41 -18.48
C ASP A 126 -11.84 -22.42 -17.47
N LEU A 127 -10.52 -22.24 -17.51
CA LEU A 127 -9.78 -21.33 -16.62
C LEU A 127 -9.83 -19.88 -17.16
N THR A 128 -10.08 -18.92 -16.27
CA THR A 128 -9.97 -17.49 -16.60
C THR A 128 -8.51 -17.07 -16.85
N GLU A 129 -8.27 -15.95 -17.55
CA GLU A 129 -6.91 -15.47 -17.93
C GLU A 129 -5.90 -15.41 -16.77
N GLY A 130 -6.36 -15.15 -15.54
CA GLY A 130 -5.51 -15.13 -14.35
C GLY A 130 -5.05 -16.53 -13.93
N GLU A 131 -5.93 -17.53 -14.06
CA GLU A 131 -5.66 -18.91 -13.70
C GLU A 131 -4.84 -19.63 -14.78
N LEU A 132 -5.01 -19.25 -16.05
CA LEU A 132 -4.17 -19.66 -17.18
C LEU A 132 -2.68 -19.34 -16.95
N ARG A 133 -2.38 -18.13 -16.45
CA ARG A 133 -0.99 -17.73 -16.12
C ARG A 133 -0.37 -18.58 -15.01
N VAL A 134 -1.18 -18.97 -14.01
CA VAL A 134 -0.73 -19.86 -12.94
C VAL A 134 -0.49 -21.28 -13.48
N ALA A 135 -1.39 -21.78 -14.34
CA ALA A 135 -1.25 -23.08 -14.98
C ALA A 135 -0.01 -23.18 -15.90
N GLU A 136 0.28 -22.14 -16.69
CA GLU A 136 1.50 -22.07 -17.53
C GLU A 136 2.79 -22.05 -16.69
N GLY A 137 2.80 -21.32 -15.57
CA GLY A 137 3.93 -21.34 -14.62
C GLY A 137 4.17 -22.72 -14.01
N MET A 138 3.10 -23.51 -13.79
CA MET A 138 3.19 -24.87 -13.28
C MET A 138 3.69 -25.85 -14.35
N ARG A 139 3.25 -25.71 -15.60
CA ARG A 139 3.72 -26.54 -16.72
C ARG A 139 5.24 -26.41 -16.95
N LYS A 140 5.80 -25.19 -16.78
CA LYS A 140 7.25 -24.95 -16.83
C LYS A 140 8.03 -25.62 -15.69
N LYS A 141 7.45 -25.71 -14.48
CA LYS A 141 8.10 -26.37 -13.33
C LYS A 141 8.06 -27.90 -13.40
N VAL A 142 7.05 -28.47 -14.06
CA VAL A 142 6.89 -29.93 -14.19
C VAL A 142 7.69 -30.50 -15.37
N GLY A 143 7.91 -29.74 -16.45
CA GLY A 143 8.74 -30.17 -17.59
C GLY A 143 10.25 -30.01 -17.42
N GLY A 144 10.72 -29.63 -16.22
CA GLY A 144 12.14 -29.40 -15.90
C GLY A 144 12.75 -30.49 -15.01
N ALA A 145 12.20 -31.70 -15.01
CA ALA A 145 12.76 -32.88 -14.35
C ALA A 145 13.00 -33.98 -15.40
#